data_AF-X0X7Y0-F1
#
_entry.id   AF-X0X7Y0-F1
#
_cell.length_a   1.000
_cell.length_b   1.000
_cell.length_c   1.000
_cell.angle_alpha   90.00
_cell.angle_beta   90.00
_cell.angle_gamma   90.00
#
_symmetry.space_group_name_H-M   'P 1'
#
loop_
_entity.id
_entity.type
_entity.pdbx_description
1 polymer ?
#
loop_
_entity_poly.entity_id
_entity_poly.type
_entity_poly.pdbx_seq_one_letter_code
_entity_poly.pdbx_strand_id
1 'polypeptide(L)'
;MINDCLTASFIKEKKNIVFIGNPGTGKTHLAISIAIKVPMKGYKVLFTSVSEMLQNLNASKADNSYYQKVNFYLAPDLLVLDELGFKKLPGYSADDFFEISSKRYEKGSLIITTNKT
;
A
#
# COMPACT_ATOMS: atom_id res chain seq x y z
N MET A 1 -16.80 7.79 -5.94
CA MET A 1 -15.38 7.38 -5.94
C MET A 1 -14.38 8.53 -5.71
N ILE A 2 -14.29 9.55 -6.57
CA ILE A 2 -13.32 10.66 -6.37
C ILE A 2 -13.66 11.48 -5.10
N ASN A 3 -14.94 11.78 -4.87
CA ASN A 3 -15.37 12.45 -3.63
C ASN A 3 -15.07 11.62 -2.37
N ASP A 4 -15.16 10.29 -2.44
CA ASP A 4 -14.87 9.38 -1.32
C ASP A 4 -13.37 9.42 -0.94
N CYS A 5 -12.51 9.64 -1.93
CA CYS A 5 -11.08 9.84 -1.73
C CYS A 5 -10.80 11.18 -1.02
N LEU A 6 -11.56 12.22 -1.38
CA LEU A 6 -11.46 13.54 -0.73
C LEU A 6 -12.03 13.53 0.68
N THR A 7 -13.08 12.77 0.95
CA THR A 7 -13.71 12.65 2.28
C THR A 7 -12.98 11.64 3.19
N ALA A 8 -12.15 10.77 2.62
CA ALA A 8 -11.52 9.63 3.31
C ALA A 8 -12.54 8.62 3.87
N SER A 9 -13.76 8.58 3.34
CA SER A 9 -14.81 7.63 3.74
C SER A 9 -14.37 6.18 3.51
N PHE A 10 -13.61 5.93 2.44
CA PHE A 10 -13.09 4.60 2.11
C PHE A 10 -12.23 3.98 3.22
N ILE A 11 -11.53 4.81 4.01
CA ILE A 11 -10.72 4.34 5.16
C ILE A 11 -11.61 3.87 6.30
N LYS A 12 -12.72 4.57 6.56
CA LYS A 12 -13.71 4.16 7.56
C LYS A 12 -14.37 2.84 7.18
N GLU A 13 -14.67 2.70 5.88
CA GLU A 13 -15.30 1.51 5.31
C GLU A 13 -14.30 0.37 5.03
N LYS A 14 -13.02 0.56 5.35
CA LYS A 14 -11.94 -0.43 5.13
C LYS A 14 -11.85 -0.91 3.68
N LYS A 15 -12.20 -0.03 2.74
CA LYS A 15 -12.14 -0.29 1.29
C LYS A 15 -10.74 -0.04 0.77
N ASN A 16 -10.34 -0.84 -0.20
CA ASN A 16 -9.10 -0.69 -0.94
C ASN A 16 -9.35 0.06 -2.25
N ILE A 17 -8.38 0.83 -2.71
CA ILE A 17 -8.40 1.52 -4.00
C ILE A 17 -7.24 0.99 -4.84
N VAL A 18 -7.52 0.66 -6.10
CA VAL A 18 -6.49 0.27 -7.05
C VAL A 18 -6.54 1.22 -8.24
N PHE A 19 -5.44 1.93 -8.48
CA PHE A 19 -5.25 2.73 -9.68
C PHE A 19 -4.53 1.89 -10.74
N ILE A 20 -5.21 1.64 -11.86
CA ILE A 20 -4.71 0.84 -12.98
C ILE A 20 -4.67 1.71 -14.22
N GLY A 21 -3.60 1.59 -15.02
CA GLY A 21 -3.52 2.24 -16.32
C GLY A 21 -2.08 2.47 -16.77
N ASN A 22 -1.90 2.95 -18.00
CA ASN A 22 -0.58 3.15 -18.61
C ASN A 22 0.34 4.09 -17.80
N PRO A 23 1.67 3.98 -17.94
CA PRO A 23 2.60 4.96 -17.38
C PRO A 23 2.22 6.40 -17.77
N GLY A 24 2.44 7.36 -16.87
CA GLY A 24 2.15 8.78 -17.13
C GLY A 24 0.69 9.22 -16.95
N THR A 25 -0.26 8.33 -16.61
CA THR A 25 -1.68 8.70 -16.41
C THR A 25 -2.01 9.31 -15.04
N GLY A 26 -1.01 9.63 -14.21
CA GLY A 26 -1.20 10.30 -12.92
C GLY A 26 -1.59 9.41 -11.74
N LYS A 27 -1.51 8.08 -11.83
CA LYS A 27 -1.87 7.13 -10.75
C LYS A 27 -1.14 7.41 -9.43
N THR A 28 0.18 7.51 -9.48
CA THR A 28 1.03 7.86 -8.32
C THR A 28 0.71 9.25 -7.80
N HIS A 29 0.46 10.21 -8.70
CA HIS A 29 0.08 11.58 -8.33
C HIS A 29 -1.24 11.61 -7.55
N LEU A 30 -2.25 10.86 -7.99
CA LEU A 30 -3.52 10.70 -7.27
C LEU A 30 -3.33 10.02 -5.92
N ALA A 31 -2.57 8.93 -5.87
CA ALA A 31 -2.27 8.20 -4.63
C ALA A 31 -1.59 9.10 -3.59
N ILE A 32 -0.58 9.87 -4.00
CA ILE A 32 0.13 10.85 -3.16
C ILE A 32 -0.81 11.96 -2.71
N SER A 33 -1.63 12.50 -3.63
CA SER A 33 -2.59 13.57 -3.30
C SER A 33 -3.57 13.15 -2.20
N ILE A 34 -4.01 11.88 -2.21
CA ILE A 34 -4.83 11.30 -1.15
C ILE A 34 -4.02 11.13 0.13
N ALA A 35 -2.81 10.56 0.02
CA ALA A 35 -1.92 10.31 1.16
C ALA A 35 -1.53 11.59 1.92
N ILE A 36 -1.47 12.74 1.24
CA ILE A 36 -1.21 14.06 1.85
C ILE A 36 -2.46 14.59 2.59
N LYS A 37 -3.66 14.37 2.06
CA LYS A 37 -4.91 14.92 2.65
C LYS A 37 -5.44 14.09 3.83
N VAL A 38 -5.23 12.78 3.81
CA VAL A 38 -5.76 11.84 4.82
C VAL A 38 -5.23 12.12 6.24
N PRO A 39 -3.93 12.42 6.48
CA PRO A 39 -3.41 12.77 7.80
C PRO A 39 -4.09 13.97 8.45
N MET A 40 -4.55 14.95 7.65
CA MET A 40 -5.30 16.11 8.14
C MET A 40 -6.64 15.73 8.79
N LYS A 41 -7.07 14.47 8.64
CA LYS A 41 -8.30 13.91 9.22
C LYS A 41 -8.03 12.95 10.38
N GLY A 42 -6.80 12.90 10.88
CA GLY A 42 -6.40 12.10 12.04
C GLY A 42 -6.01 10.66 11.72
N TYR A 43 -5.90 10.28 10.44
CA TYR A 43 -5.49 8.93 10.05
C TYR A 43 -3.97 8.82 9.87
N LYS A 44 -3.41 7.69 10.27
CA LYS A 44 -2.01 7.35 10.04
C LYS A 44 -1.84 6.79 8.62
N VAL A 45 -0.85 7.32 7.90
CA VAL A 45 -0.57 6.93 6.52
C VAL A 45 0.88 6.48 6.39
N LEU A 46 1.11 5.41 5.64
CA LEU A 46 2.44 5.01 5.18
C LEU A 46 2.42 4.93 3.65
N PHE A 47 3.40 5.55 3.01
CA PHE A 47 3.64 5.45 1.57
C PHE A 47 4.96 4.71 1.34
N THR A 48 4.97 3.72 0.45
CA THR A 48 6.17 2.97 0.05
C THR A 48 5.97 2.41 -1.36
N SER A 49 7.06 2.17 -2.09
CA SER A 49 6.95 1.31 -3.28
C SER A 49 6.74 -0.14 -2.87
N VAL A 50 6.09 -0.94 -3.72
CA VAL A 50 5.98 -2.39 -3.52
C VAL A 50 7.37 -3.04 -3.43
N SER A 51 8.31 -2.61 -4.29
CA SER A 51 9.67 -3.13 -4.29
C SER A 51 10.39 -2.91 -2.95
N GLU A 52 10.28 -1.71 -2.39
CA GLU A 52 10.91 -1.36 -1.12
C GLU A 52 10.30 -2.13 0.05
N MET A 53 8.97 -2.27 0.09
CA MET A 53 8.30 -3.09 1.11
C MET A 53 8.83 -4.51 1.13
N LEU A 54 8.95 -5.12 -0.06
CA LEU A 54 9.35 -6.52 -0.20
C LEU A 54 10.84 -6.73 0.08
N GLN A 55 11.69 -5.79 -0.31
CA GLN A 55 13.11 -5.80 0.07
C GLN A 55 13.28 -5.70 1.59
N ASN A 56 12.54 -4.81 2.23
CA ASN A 56 12.57 -4.62 3.67
C ASN A 56 12.06 -5.86 4.43
N LEU A 57 10.97 -6.47 3.97
CA LEU A 57 10.45 -7.72 4.54
C LEU A 57 11.46 -8.87 4.36
N ASN A 58 12.08 -8.98 3.19
CA ASN A 58 13.10 -10.00 2.96
C ASN A 58 14.33 -9.81 3.85
N ALA A 59 14.85 -8.58 3.96
CA ALA A 59 15.98 -8.27 4.83
C ALA A 59 15.68 -8.59 6.30
N SER A 60 14.45 -8.29 6.76
CA SER A 60 14.03 -8.56 8.14
C SER A 60 13.92 -10.06 8.50
N LYS A 61 13.99 -10.97 7.51
CA LYS A 61 14.08 -12.40 7.77
C LYS A 61 15.49 -12.80 8.25
N ALA A 62 16.53 -12.08 7.80
CA ALA A 62 17.92 -12.37 8.15
C ALA A 62 18.29 -11.91 9.58
N ASP A 63 17.62 -10.88 10.10
CA ASP A 63 17.87 -10.32 11.44
C ASP A 63 16.80 -10.72 12.48
N ASN A 64 15.93 -11.68 12.14
CA ASN A 64 14.80 -12.15 12.96
C ASN A 64 13.77 -11.05 13.34
N SER A 65 13.73 -9.92 12.63
CA SER A 65 12.76 -8.83 12.87
C SER A 65 11.50 -8.90 12.00
N TYR A 66 11.32 -9.96 11.20
CA TYR A 66 10.23 -10.12 10.22
C TYR A 66 8.85 -9.73 10.77
N TYR A 67 8.44 -10.29 11.90
CA TYR A 67 7.12 -9.99 12.47
C TYR A 67 6.97 -8.54 12.92
N GLN A 68 8.04 -7.90 13.39
CA GLN A 68 8.04 -6.48 13.73
C GLN A 68 7.86 -5.64 12.45
N LYS A 69 8.54 -6.03 11.37
CA LYS A 69 8.43 -5.34 10.09
C LYS A 69 7.07 -5.53 9.42
N VAL A 70 6.47 -6.71 9.54
CA VAL A 70 5.08 -6.95 9.16
C VAL A 70 4.15 -6.02 9.94
N ASN A 71 4.28 -5.96 11.26
CA ASN A 71 3.45 -5.08 12.09
C ASN A 71 3.60 -3.59 11.75
N PHE A 72 4.79 -3.15 11.35
CA PHE A 72 5.03 -1.80 10.84
C PHE A 72 4.15 -1.48 9.61
N TYR A 73 4.01 -2.41 8.66
CA TYR A 73 3.14 -2.25 7.49
C TYR A 73 1.65 -2.45 7.81
N LEU A 74 1.30 -3.11 8.92
CA LEU A 74 -0.09 -3.27 9.37
C LEU A 74 -0.60 -2.09 10.21
N ALA A 75 0.29 -1.39 10.92
CA ALA A 75 -0.05 -0.31 11.84
C ALA A 75 -0.79 0.93 11.25
N PRO A 76 -0.52 1.41 10.02
CA PRO A 76 -1.19 2.61 9.52
C PRO A 76 -2.64 2.32 9.09
N ASP A 77 -3.51 3.32 9.22
CA ASP A 77 -4.91 3.26 8.75
C ASP A 77 -4.98 3.12 7.22
N LEU A 78 -4.04 3.78 6.53
CA LEU A 78 -3.85 3.70 5.08
C LEU A 78 -2.40 3.34 4.75
N LEU A 79 -2.22 2.26 3.99
CA LEU A 79 -0.94 1.90 3.39
C LEU A 79 -1.04 2.11 1.87
N VAL A 80 -0.17 2.94 1.32
CA VAL A 80 -0.05 3.20 -0.12
C VAL A 80 1.13 2.41 -0.66
N LEU A 81 0.86 1.56 -1.64
CA LEU A 81 1.80 0.69 -2.32
C LEU A 81 1.91 1.11 -3.79
N ASP A 82 3.00 1.77 -4.13
CA ASP A 82 3.24 2.28 -5.48
C ASP A 82 3.97 1.25 -6.38
N GLU A 83 3.70 1.30 -7.67
CA GLU A 83 4.39 0.55 -8.74
C GLU A 83 4.31 -0.98 -8.65
N LEU A 84 3.16 -1.52 -8.30
CA LEU A 84 2.94 -2.97 -8.34
C LEU A 84 3.20 -3.51 -9.75
N GLY A 85 4.05 -4.55 -9.83
CA GLY A 85 4.33 -5.27 -11.07
C GLY A 85 5.33 -4.59 -12.01
N PHE A 86 5.98 -3.49 -11.61
CA PHE A 86 6.99 -2.80 -12.42
C PHE A 86 8.31 -3.57 -12.55
N LYS A 87 8.74 -4.27 -11.48
CA LYS A 87 9.89 -5.19 -11.50
C LYS A 87 9.43 -6.64 -11.38
N LYS A 88 10.20 -7.58 -11.97
CA LYS A 88 10.01 -9.02 -11.68
C LYS A 88 10.37 -9.23 -10.22
N LEU A 89 9.34 -9.48 -9.41
CA LEU A 89 9.50 -9.84 -8.03
C LEU A 89 10.00 -11.30 -7.95
N PRO A 90 11.04 -11.61 -7.15
CA PRO A 90 11.45 -12.99 -6.91
C PRO A 90 10.34 -13.77 -6.21
N GLY A 91 10.30 -15.10 -6.34
CA GLY A 91 9.14 -15.93 -5.95
C GLY A 91 8.59 -15.68 -4.53
N TYR A 92 9.48 -15.47 -3.54
CA TYR A 92 9.10 -15.17 -2.14
C TYR A 92 8.35 -13.85 -1.96
N SER A 93 8.47 -12.93 -2.91
CA SER A 93 7.89 -11.59 -2.83
C SER A 93 6.38 -11.58 -3.12
N ALA A 94 5.85 -12.63 -3.76
CA ALA A 94 4.41 -12.77 -3.94
C ALA A 94 3.71 -13.13 -2.63
N ASP A 95 4.30 -14.06 -1.85
CA ASP A 95 3.79 -14.49 -0.56
C ASP A 95 3.80 -13.34 0.46
N ASP A 96 4.92 -12.62 0.55
CA ASP A 96 5.06 -11.47 1.44
C ASP A 96 4.05 -10.34 1.10
N PHE A 97 3.83 -10.08 -0.20
CA PHE A 97 2.79 -9.13 -0.64
C PHE A 97 1.40 -9.60 -0.25
N PHE A 98 1.09 -10.88 -0.51
CA PHE A 98 -0.20 -11.48 -0.20
C PHE A 98 -0.47 -11.47 1.31
N GLU A 99 0.54 -11.74 2.13
CA GLU A 99 0.46 -11.69 3.59
C GLU A 99 0.05 -10.30 4.07
N ILE A 100 0.71 -9.24 3.58
CA ILE A 100 0.36 -7.86 3.93
C ILE A 100 -1.05 -7.52 3.45
N SER A 101 -1.41 -7.84 2.21
CA SER A 101 -2.73 -7.51 1.67
C SER A 101 -3.86 -8.21 2.43
N SER A 102 -3.66 -9.48 2.76
CA SER A 102 -4.67 -10.31 3.44
C SER A 102 -4.83 -9.90 4.90
N LYS A 103 -3.73 -9.62 5.62
CA LYS A 103 -3.79 -9.17 7.01
C LYS A 103 -4.41 -7.78 7.17
N ARG A 104 -4.38 -6.94 6.12
CA ARG A 104 -5.02 -5.62 6.10
C ARG A 104 -6.49 -5.67 5.72
N TYR A 105 -6.95 -6.74 5.06
CA TYR A 105 -8.36 -6.91 4.74
C TYR A 105 -9.23 -6.72 6.00
N GLU A 106 -10.24 -5.85 5.90
CA GLU A 106 -11.12 -5.40 6.99
C GLU A 106 -10.46 -4.70 8.20
N LYS A 107 -9.13 -4.57 8.23
CA LYS A 107 -8.39 -3.92 9.35
C LYS A 107 -7.82 -2.55 8.97
N GLY A 108 -7.35 -2.39 7.74
CA GLY A 108 -6.79 -1.13 7.24
C GLY A 108 -6.87 -1.03 5.73
N SER A 109 -7.01 0.17 5.20
CA SER A 109 -7.17 0.38 3.76
C SER A 109 -5.83 0.34 3.03
N LEU A 110 -5.89 -0.05 1.76
CA LEU A 110 -4.80 -0.02 0.80
C LEU A 110 -5.11 0.94 -0.35
N ILE A 111 -4.08 1.66 -0.80
CA ILE A 111 -4.06 2.24 -2.15
C ILE A 111 -2.94 1.52 -2.90
N ILE A 112 -3.23 1.01 -4.08
CA ILE A 112 -2.23 0.34 -4.94
C ILE A 112 -2.20 1.04 -6.29
N THR A 113 -1.02 1.28 -6.84
CA THR A 113 -0.87 1.68 -8.24
C THR A 113 -0.24 0.56 -9.05
N THR A 114 -0.72 0.33 -10.27
CA THR A 114 -0.15 -0.66 -11.20
C THR A 114 -0.23 -0.18 -12.65
N ASN A 115 0.82 -0.47 -13.40
CA ASN A 115 0.88 -0.26 -14.85
C ASN A 115 0.48 -1.51 -15.64
N LYS A 116 0.23 -2.65 -14.98
CA LYS A 116 -0.24 -3.88 -15.61
C LYS A 116 -1.76 -3.88 -15.66
N THR A 117 -2.28 -3.87 -16.89
CA THR A 117 -3.65 -4.27 -17.26
C THR A 117 -3.74 -5.77 -17.41
#